data_AF-A0A5F8GIU1-F1
#
_entry.id   AF-A0A5F8GIU1-F1
#
_cell.length_a   1.000
_cell.length_b   1.000
_cell.length_c   1.000
_cell.angle_alpha   90.00
_cell.angle_beta   90.00
_cell.angle_gamma   90.00
#
_symmetry.space_group_name_H-M   'P 1'
#
loop_
_entity.id
_entity.type
_entity.pdbx_description
1 polymer ?
#
loop_
_entity_poly.entity_id
_entity_poly.type
_entity_poly.pdbx_seq_one_letter_code
_entity_poly.pdbx_strand_id
1 'polypeptide(L)'
;MPGIAARNLSLEGRRQLAVDLTHVLPLYGFILDAYIIEFFTDCLWEKLPSSWQEALDGLTPPEIATMLLDMPSAGEEIRYRSVWPLTLLALKATARALTFTRMPESLGPSEFQENPSQSSQLAAQFRKHVKPKKQHEIRRLGELVKKLSDLTSCNQVVDVGSGQGHLTRFLALGLGLSVTGIEKDRKLVERAQHLDQELLSILKKEKRRKPQICTTGTAAGGTRPWASSGPGLPTCLHGTGTSGGGILQPGTAAGTTGGDTNPTGSAAFPPRARLPCGTPPCL
;
A
#
# COMPACT_ATOMS: atom_id res chain seq x y z
N MET A 1 16.48 -20.10 16.81
CA MET A 1 17.34 -19.14 16.09
C MET A 1 16.54 -17.87 15.83
N PRO A 2 16.95 -16.71 16.36
CA PRO A 2 16.36 -15.44 15.96
C PRO A 2 16.57 -15.28 14.45
N GLY A 3 15.48 -14.98 13.71
CA GLY A 3 15.53 -14.88 12.25
C GLY A 3 16.61 -13.87 11.84
N ILE A 4 17.40 -14.23 10.82
CA ILE A 4 18.42 -13.32 10.27
C ILE A 4 17.68 -12.08 9.79
N ALA A 5 17.98 -10.93 10.43
CA ALA A 5 17.43 -9.67 9.99
C ALA A 5 17.84 -9.42 8.54
N ALA A 6 16.90 -9.41 7.59
CA ALA A 6 17.15 -9.25 6.15
C ALA A 6 17.89 -7.94 5.79
N ARG A 7 18.02 -7.01 6.74
CA ARG A 7 18.87 -5.81 6.63
C ARG A 7 20.38 -6.10 6.65
N ASN A 8 20.82 -7.21 7.24
CA ASN A 8 22.23 -7.61 7.28
C ASN A 8 22.63 -8.49 6.09
N LEU A 9 21.68 -8.83 5.22
CA LEU A 9 21.97 -9.63 4.02
C LEU A 9 22.58 -8.73 2.94
N SER A 10 23.66 -9.22 2.32
CA SER A 10 24.19 -8.63 1.10
C SER A 10 23.10 -8.57 0.02
N LEU A 11 23.31 -7.76 -1.03
CA LEU A 11 22.39 -7.74 -2.17
C LEU A 11 22.19 -9.14 -2.75
N GLU A 12 23.28 -9.92 -2.81
CA GLU A 12 23.26 -11.30 -3.27
C GLU A 12 22.47 -12.21 -2.32
N GLY A 13 22.65 -12.06 -1.00
CA GLY A 13 21.85 -12.80 -0.02
C GLY A 13 20.35 -12.50 -0.12
N ARG A 14 19.97 -11.27 -0.44
CA ARG A 14 18.56 -10.89 -0.69
C ARG A 14 18.01 -11.48 -1.99
N ARG A 15 18.84 -11.57 -3.05
CA ARG A 15 18.47 -12.24 -4.30
C ARG A 15 18.27 -13.73 -4.09
N GLN A 16 19.20 -14.39 -3.40
CA GLN A 16 19.07 -15.81 -3.08
C GLN A 16 17.81 -16.07 -2.26
N LEU A 17 17.53 -15.24 -1.24
CA LEU A 17 16.30 -15.34 -0.46
C LEU A 17 15.03 -15.26 -1.33
N ALA A 18 15.03 -14.34 -2.30
CA ALA A 18 13.92 -14.20 -3.24
C ALA A 18 13.78 -15.43 -4.15
N VAL A 19 14.90 -15.99 -4.63
CA VAL A 19 14.91 -17.25 -5.40
C VAL A 19 14.37 -18.41 -4.57
N ASP A 20 14.83 -18.57 -3.34
CA ASP A 20 14.36 -19.62 -2.42
C ASP A 20 12.85 -19.51 -2.17
N LEU A 21 12.33 -18.28 -2.00
CA LEU A 21 10.89 -18.04 -1.90
C LEU A 21 10.13 -18.51 -3.14
N THR A 22 10.65 -18.27 -4.36
CA THR A 22 10.00 -18.75 -5.60
C THR A 22 9.94 -20.27 -5.70
N HIS A 23 10.81 -21.00 -5.01
CA HIS A 23 10.75 -22.45 -4.93
C HIS A 23 9.75 -22.95 -3.88
N VAL A 24 9.60 -22.24 -2.76
CA VAL A 24 8.75 -22.68 -1.64
C VAL A 24 7.28 -22.30 -1.83
N LEU A 25 6.99 -21.08 -2.32
CA LEU A 25 5.60 -20.61 -2.44
C LEU A 25 4.70 -21.55 -3.26
N PRO A 26 5.13 -22.09 -4.42
CA PRO A 26 4.29 -23.01 -5.20
C PRO A 26 3.91 -24.29 -4.46
N LEU A 27 4.74 -24.78 -3.52
CA LEU A 27 4.47 -25.99 -2.74
C LEU A 27 3.24 -25.83 -1.83
N TYR A 28 2.93 -24.59 -1.45
CA TYR A 28 1.83 -24.25 -0.55
C TYR A 28 0.77 -23.36 -1.22
N GLY A 29 0.81 -23.21 -2.55
CA GLY A 29 -0.12 -22.36 -3.31
C GLY A 29 -1.59 -22.69 -3.03
N PHE A 30 -1.93 -23.97 -2.85
CA PHE A 30 -3.30 -24.40 -2.52
C PHE A 30 -3.86 -23.81 -1.20
N ILE A 31 -2.99 -23.35 -0.30
CA ILE A 31 -3.37 -22.64 0.94
C ILE A 31 -3.20 -21.13 0.73
N LEU A 32 -2.10 -20.71 0.11
CA LEU A 32 -1.71 -19.29 0.00
C LEU A 32 -2.57 -18.50 -0.98
N ASP A 33 -2.98 -19.13 -2.07
CA ASP A 33 -3.77 -18.51 -3.13
C ASP A 33 -5.28 -18.64 -2.88
N ALA A 34 -5.66 -19.36 -1.82
CA ALA A 34 -7.05 -19.59 -1.49
C ALA A 34 -7.69 -18.36 -0.82
N TYR A 35 -8.87 -17.99 -1.29
CA TYR A 35 -9.67 -16.94 -0.66
C TYR A 35 -10.37 -17.48 0.59
N ILE A 36 -10.62 -16.61 1.57
CA ILE A 36 -11.28 -17.02 2.83
C ILE A 36 -12.66 -17.65 2.60
N ILE A 37 -13.36 -17.31 1.51
CA ILE A 37 -14.64 -17.93 1.15
C ILE A 37 -14.46 -19.37 0.69
N GLU A 38 -13.36 -19.67 0.01
CA GLU A 38 -13.01 -21.01 -0.47
C GLU A 38 -12.73 -21.98 0.68
N PHE A 39 -12.37 -21.45 1.86
CA PHE A 39 -12.31 -22.27 3.08
C PHE A 39 -13.62 -23.03 3.33
N PHE A 40 -14.75 -22.38 3.09
CA PHE A 40 -16.08 -22.95 3.33
C PHE A 40 -16.64 -23.70 2.12
N THR A 41 -16.28 -23.31 0.90
CA THR A 41 -16.81 -23.95 -0.31
C THR A 41 -15.97 -25.15 -0.77
N ASP A 42 -14.66 -25.11 -0.55
CA ASP A 42 -13.71 -26.06 -1.12
C ASP A 42 -13.08 -26.98 -0.07
N CYS A 43 -13.62 -26.97 1.16
CA CYS A 43 -13.14 -27.78 2.27
C CYS A 43 -11.62 -27.69 2.45
N LEU A 44 -11.04 -26.48 2.45
CA LEU A 44 -9.57 -26.29 2.47
C LEU A 44 -8.88 -26.99 3.63
N TRP A 45 -9.58 -27.16 4.77
CA TRP A 45 -9.08 -27.95 5.91
C TRP A 45 -8.74 -29.38 5.51
N GLU A 46 -9.60 -30.04 4.73
CA GLU A 46 -9.43 -31.42 4.27
C GLU A 46 -8.30 -31.56 3.25
N LYS A 47 -7.89 -30.46 2.61
CA LYS A 47 -6.75 -30.44 1.67
C LYS A 47 -5.40 -30.44 2.40
N LEU A 48 -5.37 -30.15 3.70
CA LEU A 48 -4.14 -30.24 4.50
C LEU A 48 -3.72 -31.71 4.69
N PRO A 49 -2.42 -32.01 4.83
CA PRO A 49 -1.99 -33.35 5.24
C PRO A 49 -2.70 -33.78 6.53
N SER A 50 -3.18 -35.02 6.61
CA SER A 50 -3.91 -35.53 7.80
C SER A 50 -3.14 -35.31 9.11
N SER A 51 -1.84 -35.57 9.09
CA SER A 51 -0.94 -35.32 10.22
C SER A 51 -0.93 -33.86 10.68
N TRP A 52 -1.12 -32.90 9.77
CA TRP A 52 -1.21 -31.47 10.13
C TRP A 52 -2.56 -31.17 10.76
N GLN A 53 -3.63 -31.73 10.21
CA GLN A 53 -4.97 -31.59 10.78
C GLN A 53 -4.98 -32.12 12.22
N GLU A 54 -4.46 -33.32 12.47
CA GLU A 54 -4.36 -33.91 13.82
C GLU A 54 -3.54 -33.05 14.80
N ALA A 55 -2.46 -32.42 14.32
CA ALA A 55 -1.60 -31.58 15.15
C ALA A 55 -2.20 -30.21 15.47
N LEU A 56 -3.05 -29.70 14.57
CA LEU A 56 -3.67 -28.36 14.66
C LEU A 56 -5.11 -28.40 15.19
N ASP A 57 -5.78 -29.55 15.14
CA ASP A 57 -7.16 -29.70 15.58
C ASP A 57 -7.30 -29.45 17.09
N GLY A 58 -8.39 -28.81 17.47
CA GLY A 58 -8.67 -28.44 18.86
C GLY A 58 -7.73 -27.39 19.48
N LEU A 59 -6.85 -26.76 18.69
CA LEU A 59 -6.09 -25.58 19.11
C LEU A 59 -6.93 -24.31 18.93
N THR A 60 -6.85 -23.42 19.92
CA THR A 60 -7.45 -22.08 19.83
C THR A 60 -6.58 -21.14 18.99
N PRO A 61 -7.14 -20.08 18.38
CA PRO A 61 -6.35 -19.12 17.61
C PRO A 61 -5.13 -18.54 18.35
N PRO A 62 -5.19 -18.20 19.66
CA PRO A 62 -4.02 -17.78 20.42
C PRO A 62 -2.95 -18.88 20.55
N GLU A 63 -3.34 -20.14 20.83
CA GLU A 63 -2.41 -21.26 20.88
C GLU A 63 -1.71 -21.46 19.53
N ILE A 64 -2.47 -21.43 18.43
CA ILE A 64 -1.91 -21.52 17.06
C ILE A 64 -0.91 -20.40 16.82
N ALA A 65 -1.24 -19.15 17.16
CA ALA A 65 -0.35 -18.01 16.98
C ALA A 65 0.94 -18.16 17.81
N THR A 66 0.82 -18.53 19.09
CA THR A 66 1.97 -18.78 19.96
C THR A 66 2.86 -19.89 19.40
N MET A 67 2.27 -20.99 18.94
CA MET A 67 3.00 -22.17 18.49
C MET A 67 3.57 -22.04 17.07
N LEU A 68 2.90 -21.35 16.13
CA LEU A 68 3.42 -21.16 14.76
C LEU A 68 4.29 -19.92 14.62
N LEU A 69 3.94 -18.81 15.28
CA LEU A 69 4.63 -17.53 15.12
C LEU A 69 5.70 -17.29 16.19
N ASP A 70 5.79 -18.16 17.21
CA ASP A 70 6.65 -18.00 18.39
C ASP A 70 6.40 -16.64 19.09
N MET A 71 5.13 -16.31 19.28
CA MET A 71 4.66 -15.06 19.91
C MET A 71 3.96 -15.35 21.25
N PRO A 72 4.67 -15.86 22.27
CA PRO A 72 4.07 -16.12 23.58
C PRO A 72 3.67 -14.81 24.26
N SER A 73 2.61 -14.84 25.06
CA SER A 73 2.32 -13.76 26.01
C SER A 73 3.46 -13.69 27.04
N ALA A 74 3.63 -12.53 27.68
CA ALA A 74 4.70 -12.34 28.66
C ALA A 74 4.62 -13.41 29.78
N GLY A 75 5.63 -14.30 29.82
CA GLY A 75 5.73 -15.38 30.81
C GLY A 75 5.12 -16.73 30.39
N GLU A 76 4.57 -16.86 29.18
CA GLU A 76 4.06 -18.14 28.68
C GLU A 76 5.16 -18.97 27.99
N GLU A 77 5.28 -20.24 28.35
CA GLU A 77 6.10 -21.21 27.64
C GLU A 77 5.31 -21.87 26.50
N ILE A 78 5.96 -22.08 25.34
CA ILE A 78 5.35 -22.80 24.22
C ILE A 78 5.25 -24.28 24.60
N ARG A 79 4.03 -24.75 24.85
CA ARG A 79 3.74 -26.16 25.15
C ARG A 79 3.05 -26.82 23.97
N TYR A 80 3.64 -27.91 23.49
CA TYR A 80 3.05 -28.74 22.46
C TYR A 80 2.23 -29.86 23.11
N ARG A 81 0.96 -30.02 22.69
CA ARG A 81 0.09 -31.13 23.14
C ARG A 81 0.57 -32.48 22.62
N SER A 82 1.20 -32.49 21.46
CA SER A 82 1.76 -33.66 20.77
C SER A 82 2.97 -33.26 19.94
N VAL A 83 3.76 -34.25 19.50
CA VAL A 83 4.85 -34.01 18.56
C VAL A 83 4.25 -33.61 17.21
N TRP A 84 4.57 -32.39 16.76
CA TRP A 84 4.11 -31.91 15.46
C TRP A 84 4.82 -32.62 14.30
N PRO A 85 4.13 -32.82 13.16
CA PRO A 85 4.72 -33.43 11.98
C PRO A 85 5.95 -32.67 11.51
N LEU A 86 6.98 -33.40 11.09
CA LEU A 86 8.24 -32.80 10.60
C LEU A 86 7.99 -31.83 9.45
N THR A 87 7.04 -32.13 8.56
CA THR A 87 6.69 -31.26 7.43
C THR A 87 6.08 -29.92 7.87
N LEU A 88 5.31 -29.90 8.97
CA LEU A 88 4.75 -28.67 9.55
C LEU A 88 5.85 -27.85 10.23
N LEU A 89 6.74 -28.50 10.98
CA LEU A 89 7.90 -27.86 11.60
C LEU A 89 8.88 -27.30 10.55
N ALA A 90 9.08 -28.04 9.46
CA ALA A 90 9.89 -27.60 8.33
C ALA A 90 9.27 -26.37 7.65
N LEU A 91 7.94 -26.35 7.43
CA LEU A 91 7.25 -25.15 6.94
C LEU A 91 7.47 -23.97 7.89
N LYS A 92 7.26 -24.15 9.20
CA LYS A 92 7.48 -23.10 10.20
C LYS A 92 8.92 -22.56 10.14
N ALA A 93 9.91 -23.44 10.15
CA ALA A 93 11.32 -23.08 10.07
C ALA A 93 11.66 -22.36 8.74
N THR A 94 11.12 -22.85 7.63
CA THR A 94 11.31 -22.28 6.29
C THR A 94 10.68 -20.89 6.19
N ALA A 95 9.44 -20.73 6.65
CA ALA A 95 8.76 -19.43 6.69
C ALA A 95 9.59 -18.41 7.50
N ARG A 96 10.12 -18.81 8.66
CA ARG A 96 10.99 -17.94 9.48
C ARG A 96 12.30 -17.60 8.79
N ALA A 97 12.94 -18.57 8.13
CA ALA A 97 14.22 -18.37 7.44
C ALA A 97 14.08 -17.49 6.19
N LEU A 98 12.97 -17.63 5.46
CA LEU A 98 12.72 -16.95 4.20
C LEU A 98 11.99 -15.59 4.35
N THR A 99 11.57 -15.24 5.56
CA THR A 99 10.86 -13.97 5.80
C THR A 99 11.81 -12.78 5.66
N PHE A 100 11.47 -11.85 4.77
CA PHE A 100 12.05 -10.50 4.81
C PHE A 100 11.62 -9.82 6.11
N THR A 101 12.58 -9.53 6.98
CA THR A 101 12.33 -8.93 8.29
C THR A 101 11.66 -7.58 8.12
N ARG A 102 10.40 -7.49 8.57
CA ARG A 102 9.68 -6.23 8.70
C ARG A 102 10.10 -5.63 10.03
N MET A 103 10.93 -4.59 10.02
CA MET A 103 11.21 -3.83 11.23
C MET A 103 10.01 -2.91 11.48
N PRO A 104 9.22 -3.11 12.54
CA PRO A 104 8.30 -2.08 12.98
C PRO A 104 9.17 -0.90 13.44
N GLU A 105 9.00 0.28 12.86
CA GLU A 105 9.52 1.49 13.49
C GLU A 105 8.77 1.61 14.83
N SER A 106 9.48 1.46 15.96
CA SER A 106 8.90 1.41 17.31
C SER A 106 8.17 2.70 17.69
N LEU A 107 8.54 3.79 17.04
CA LEU A 107 7.83 5.05 17.02
C LEU A 107 7.09 5.08 15.68
N GLY A 108 5.76 5.19 15.72
CA GLY A 108 4.96 5.32 14.50
C GLY A 108 5.50 6.41 13.56
N PRO A 109 5.07 6.43 12.29
CA PRO A 109 5.72 7.25 11.26
C PRO A 109 5.86 8.70 11.73
N SER A 110 7.10 9.21 11.76
CA SER A 110 7.41 10.57 12.26
C SER A 110 6.56 11.67 11.59
N GLU A 111 6.09 11.42 10.37
CA GLU A 111 5.23 12.35 9.59
C GLU A 111 3.84 12.64 10.21
N PHE A 112 3.39 11.87 11.19
CA PHE A 112 2.09 12.08 11.87
C PHE A 112 2.23 12.49 13.34
N GLN A 113 3.45 12.75 13.83
CA GLN A 113 3.68 13.15 15.23
C GLN A 113 3.06 14.52 15.55
N GLU A 114 3.19 15.49 14.64
CA GLU A 114 2.63 16.84 14.81
C GLU A 114 1.12 16.90 14.52
N ASN A 115 0.66 16.10 13.55
CA ASN A 115 -0.74 16.04 13.16
C ASN A 115 -1.13 14.59 12.79
N PRO A 116 -1.93 13.90 13.61
CA PRO A 116 -2.37 12.53 13.33
C PRO A 116 -3.20 12.39 12.05
N SER A 117 -3.77 13.50 11.56
CA SER A 117 -4.68 13.54 10.41
C SER A 117 -3.99 13.96 9.10
N GLN A 118 -2.75 14.44 9.14
CA GLN A 118 -2.10 15.02 7.96
C GLN A 118 -0.60 14.72 7.98
N SER A 119 -0.08 14.09 6.92
CA SER A 119 1.36 13.85 6.79
C SER A 119 2.09 15.16 6.57
N SER A 120 2.99 15.54 7.48
CA SER A 120 3.83 16.74 7.31
C SER A 120 4.74 16.66 6.06
N GLN A 121 5.04 15.45 5.60
CA GLN A 121 5.99 15.15 4.53
C GLN A 121 5.37 15.14 3.11
N LEU A 122 4.04 15.19 3.00
CA LEU A 122 3.33 15.32 1.73
C LEU A 122 2.86 16.77 1.56
N ALA A 123 3.05 17.45 0.42
CA ALA A 123 2.59 18.85 0.30
C ALA A 123 1.06 18.97 0.47
N ALA A 124 0.59 20.05 1.11
CA ALA A 124 -0.82 20.22 1.51
C ALA A 124 -1.82 20.01 0.36
N GLN A 125 -1.44 20.44 -0.84
CA GLN A 125 -2.22 20.30 -2.07
C GLN A 125 -2.50 18.84 -2.49
N PHE A 126 -1.69 17.88 -2.03
CA PHE A 126 -1.88 16.44 -2.28
C PHE A 126 -2.60 15.72 -1.13
N ARG A 127 -2.93 16.42 -0.03
CA ARG A 127 -3.61 15.81 1.12
C ARG A 127 -5.14 15.88 1.04
N LYS A 128 -5.67 16.73 0.17
CA LYS A 128 -7.12 17.02 0.08
C LYS A 128 -7.91 15.76 -0.26
N HIS A 129 -8.93 15.44 0.55
CA HIS A 129 -9.77 14.24 0.42
C HIS A 129 -9.00 12.91 0.54
N VAL A 130 -7.82 12.91 1.16
CA VAL A 130 -7.01 11.70 1.39
C VAL A 130 -6.92 11.44 2.89
N LYS A 131 -7.32 10.24 3.32
CA LYS A 131 -7.19 9.81 4.73
C LYS A 131 -5.71 9.65 5.11
N PRO A 132 -5.33 9.79 6.40
CA PRO A 132 -3.93 9.81 6.83
C PRO A 132 -3.14 8.57 6.38
N LYS A 133 -3.70 7.36 6.56
CA LYS A 133 -3.11 6.11 6.08
C LYS A 133 -2.81 6.14 4.58
N LYS A 134 -3.76 6.65 3.78
CA LYS A 134 -3.57 6.73 2.34
C LYS A 134 -2.53 7.79 1.96
N GLN A 135 -2.39 8.88 2.73
CA GLN A 135 -1.31 9.86 2.53
C GLN A 135 0.07 9.21 2.77
N HIS A 136 0.21 8.41 3.83
CA HIS A 136 1.43 7.63 4.11
C HIS A 136 1.78 6.71 2.94
N GLU A 137 0.81 5.91 2.48
CA GLU A 137 0.99 4.96 1.38
C GLU A 137 1.39 5.67 0.09
N ILE A 138 0.71 6.77 -0.28
CA ILE A 138 1.04 7.56 -1.47
C ILE A 138 2.47 8.09 -1.41
N ARG A 139 2.88 8.66 -0.28
CA ARG A 139 4.22 9.22 -0.12
C ARG A 139 5.27 8.11 -0.22
N ARG A 140 5.14 7.05 0.58
CA ARG A 140 6.13 5.96 0.64
C ARG A 140 6.29 5.27 -0.72
N LEU A 141 5.17 4.97 -1.39
CA LEU A 141 5.22 4.36 -2.72
C LEU A 141 5.77 5.34 -3.76
N GLY A 142 5.38 6.62 -3.71
CA GLY A 142 5.90 7.63 -4.63
C GLY A 142 7.41 7.83 -4.51
N GLU A 143 7.94 7.93 -3.28
CA GLU A 143 9.38 8.01 -3.02
C GLU A 143 10.13 6.78 -3.56
N LEU A 144 9.55 5.58 -3.39
CA LEU A 144 10.14 4.35 -3.93
C LEU A 144 10.16 4.37 -5.45
N VAL A 145 9.05 4.72 -6.10
CA VAL A 145 8.95 4.83 -7.56
C VAL A 145 9.95 5.85 -8.08
N LYS A 146 10.10 7.01 -7.42
CA LYS A 146 11.09 8.02 -7.82
C LYS A 146 12.53 7.50 -7.71
N LYS A 147 12.87 6.81 -6.62
CA LYS A 147 14.20 6.18 -6.48
C LYS A 147 14.47 5.15 -7.58
N LEU A 148 13.48 4.31 -7.89
CA LEU A 148 13.61 3.32 -8.97
C LEU A 148 13.75 3.99 -10.34
N SER A 149 12.98 5.05 -10.58
CA SER A 149 13.07 5.87 -11.79
C SER A 149 14.47 6.46 -11.95
N ASP A 150 15.04 7.04 -10.89
CA ASP A 150 16.39 7.62 -10.90
C ASP A 150 17.47 6.54 -11.13
N LEU A 151 17.30 5.34 -10.54
CA LEU A 151 18.25 4.22 -10.71
C LEU A 151 18.19 3.59 -12.10
N THR A 152 17.02 3.53 -12.72
CA THR A 152 16.80 2.85 -14.02
C THR A 152 16.79 3.81 -15.20
N SER A 153 16.77 5.12 -14.95
CA SER A 153 16.53 6.17 -15.94
C SER A 153 15.17 6.04 -16.66
N CYS A 154 14.21 5.32 -16.07
CA CYS A 154 12.85 5.18 -16.59
C CYS A 154 11.92 6.21 -15.94
N ASN A 155 11.52 7.23 -16.70
CA ASN A 155 10.65 8.32 -16.20
C ASN A 155 9.16 8.12 -16.51
N GLN A 156 8.83 7.09 -17.30
CA GLN A 156 7.44 6.74 -17.62
C GLN A 156 6.89 5.73 -16.63
N VAL A 157 5.72 6.03 -16.07
CA VAL A 157 5.03 5.20 -15.08
C VAL A 157 3.60 4.96 -15.52
N VAL A 158 3.14 3.72 -15.43
CA VAL A 158 1.73 3.35 -15.64
C VAL A 158 1.13 2.94 -14.30
N ASP A 159 0.10 3.65 -13.86
CA ASP A 159 -0.61 3.43 -12.60
C ASP A 159 -1.93 2.69 -12.88
N VAL A 160 -1.96 1.38 -12.68
CA VAL A 160 -3.11 0.51 -12.99
C VAL A 160 -4.03 0.41 -11.77
N GLY A 161 -5.32 0.71 -11.96
CA GLY A 161 -6.26 0.84 -10.86
C GLY A 161 -6.07 2.14 -10.09
N SER A 162 -5.85 3.24 -10.83
CA SER A 162 -5.49 4.55 -10.25
C SER A 162 -6.60 5.19 -9.40
N GLY A 163 -7.84 4.69 -9.52
CA GLY A 163 -9.00 5.20 -8.78
C GLY A 163 -9.21 6.70 -9.01
N GLN A 164 -9.11 7.48 -7.93
CA GLN A 164 -9.27 8.94 -7.98
C GLN A 164 -7.96 9.70 -8.34
N GLY A 165 -6.91 8.96 -8.73
CA GLY A 165 -5.66 9.52 -9.23
C GLY A 165 -4.77 10.19 -8.17
N HIS A 166 -4.92 9.87 -6.88
CA HIS A 166 -4.12 10.52 -5.83
C HIS A 166 -2.63 10.19 -5.93
N LEU A 167 -2.27 8.92 -6.12
CA LEU A 167 -0.89 8.51 -6.35
C LEU A 167 -0.40 9.03 -7.70
N THR A 168 -1.19 8.82 -8.76
CA THR A 168 -0.89 9.30 -10.13
C THR A 168 -0.52 10.79 -10.14
N ARG A 169 -1.34 11.62 -9.48
CA ARG A 169 -1.14 13.08 -9.39
C ARG A 169 0.09 13.44 -8.58
N PHE A 170 0.36 12.72 -7.49
CA PHE A 170 1.56 12.93 -6.69
C PHE A 170 2.84 12.56 -7.48
N LEU A 171 2.84 11.43 -8.18
CA LEU A 171 3.95 11.02 -9.05
C LEU A 171 4.21 12.04 -10.17
N ALA A 172 3.15 12.51 -10.83
CA ALA A 172 3.26 13.43 -11.95
C ALA A 172 3.64 14.86 -11.52
N LEU A 173 2.87 15.45 -10.61
CA LEU A 173 3.01 16.87 -10.25
C LEU A 173 3.91 17.09 -9.03
N GLY A 174 4.01 16.11 -8.14
CA GLY A 174 4.86 16.18 -6.94
C GLY A 174 6.29 15.71 -7.19
N LEU A 175 6.47 14.68 -8.02
CA LEU A 175 7.77 14.05 -8.28
C LEU A 175 8.28 14.24 -9.71
N GLY A 176 7.49 14.87 -10.58
CA GLY A 176 7.91 15.24 -11.94
C GLY A 176 8.04 14.07 -12.91
N LEU A 177 7.36 12.95 -12.65
CA LEU A 177 7.38 11.78 -13.53
C LEU A 177 6.33 11.90 -14.65
N SER A 178 6.53 11.20 -15.76
CA SER A 178 5.52 11.05 -16.81
C SER A 178 4.62 9.88 -16.44
N VAL A 179 3.36 10.15 -16.07
CA VAL A 179 2.47 9.12 -15.50
C VAL A 179 1.19 9.01 -16.30
N THR A 180 0.81 7.77 -16.63
CA THR A 180 -0.49 7.44 -17.20
C THR A 180 -1.27 6.59 -16.20
N GLY A 181 -2.41 7.10 -15.72
CA GLY A 181 -3.32 6.34 -14.86
C GLY A 181 -4.38 5.58 -15.66
N ILE A 182 -4.64 4.34 -15.30
CA ILE A 182 -5.68 3.49 -15.90
C ILE A 182 -6.69 3.12 -14.82
N GLU A 183 -7.97 3.36 -15.07
CA GLU A 183 -9.06 3.02 -14.16
C GLU A 183 -10.27 2.52 -14.97
N LYS A 184 -10.94 1.49 -14.44
CA LYS A 184 -12.10 0.85 -15.08
C LYS A 184 -13.39 1.62 -14.78
N ASP A 185 -13.55 2.15 -13.57
CA ASP A 185 -14.75 2.91 -13.21
C ASP A 185 -14.70 4.35 -13.74
N ARG A 186 -15.56 4.63 -14.72
CA ARG A 186 -15.68 5.95 -15.34
C ARG A 186 -15.97 7.07 -14.33
N LYS A 187 -16.73 6.80 -13.25
CA LYS A 187 -17.02 7.82 -12.22
C LYS A 187 -15.75 8.20 -11.45
N LEU A 188 -14.86 7.25 -11.22
CA LEU A 188 -13.57 7.50 -10.57
C LEU A 188 -12.63 8.29 -11.50
N VAL A 189 -12.64 7.98 -12.81
CA VAL A 189 -11.90 8.73 -13.84
C VAL A 189 -12.36 10.18 -13.90
N GLU A 190 -13.67 10.42 -14.00
CA GLU A 190 -14.25 11.78 -14.04
C GLU A 190 -13.87 12.57 -12.77
N ARG A 191 -13.94 11.93 -11.61
CA ARG A 191 -13.51 12.55 -10.34
C ARG A 191 -12.00 12.83 -10.32
N ALA A 192 -11.17 11.92 -10.83
CA ALA A 192 -9.73 12.12 -10.91
C ALA A 192 -9.38 13.34 -11.77
N GLN A 193 -9.99 13.43 -12.96
CA GLN A 193 -9.82 14.56 -13.88
C GLN A 193 -10.24 15.89 -13.25
N HIS A 194 -11.36 15.91 -12.51
CA HIS A 194 -11.79 17.11 -11.80
C HIS A 194 -10.77 17.56 -10.75
N LEU A 195 -10.25 16.62 -9.95
CA LEU A 195 -9.22 16.92 -8.96
C LEU A 195 -7.89 17.36 -9.61
N ASP A 196 -7.54 16.81 -10.77
CA ASP A 196 -6.36 17.23 -11.54
C ASP A 196 -6.50 18.68 -12.00
N GLN A 197 -7.66 19.05 -12.55
CA GLN A 197 -7.97 20.42 -12.97
C GLN A 197 -7.92 21.38 -11.79
N GLU A 198 -8.50 20.99 -10.65
CA GLU A 198 -8.47 21.79 -9.43
C GLU A 198 -7.02 22.07 -9.02
N LEU A 199 -6.19 21.03 -8.92
CA LEU A 199 -4.80 21.19 -8.49
C LEU A 199 -3.96 22.01 -9.49
N LEU A 200 -4.12 21.74 -10.79
CA LEU A 200 -3.42 22.52 -11.83
C LEU A 200 -3.80 24.00 -11.76
N SER A 201 -5.05 24.33 -11.42
CA SER A 201 -5.50 25.72 -11.24
C SER A 201 -4.81 26.39 -10.04
N ILE A 202 -4.65 25.66 -8.92
CA ILE A 202 -3.96 26.14 -7.72
C ILE A 202 -2.48 26.41 -8.04
N LEU A 203 -1.80 25.44 -8.66
CA LEU A 203 -0.39 25.57 -9.03
C LEU A 203 -0.14 26.72 -10.02
N LYS A 204 -1.05 26.94 -10.98
CA LYS A 204 -0.98 28.09 -11.90
C LYS A 204 -1.11 29.42 -11.15
N LYS A 205 -2.00 29.52 -10.17
CA LYS A 205 -2.18 30.73 -9.34
C LYS A 205 -0.94 31.00 -8.49
N GLU A 206 -0.34 29.98 -7.90
CA GLU A 206 0.90 30.11 -7.11
C GLU A 206 2.08 30.58 -7.96
N LYS A 207 2.26 30.03 -9.16
CA LYS A 207 3.29 30.48 -10.11
C LYS A 207 3.12 31.97 -10.47
N ARG A 208 1.89 32.44 -10.67
CA ARG A 208 1.61 33.87 -10.96
C ARG A 208 1.90 34.78 -9.77
N ARG A 209 1.77 34.29 -8.53
CA ARG A 209 2.07 35.04 -7.30
C ARG A 209 3.56 35.11 -6.98
N LYS A 210 4.38 34.23 -7.56
CA LYS A 210 5.84 34.23 -7.46
C LYS A 210 6.47 34.42 -8.86
N PRO A 211 6.34 35.59 -9.51
CA PRO A 211 7.18 35.88 -10.67
C PRO A 211 8.63 35.87 -10.20
N GLN A 212 9.52 35.22 -10.95
CA GLN A 212 10.96 35.15 -10.65
C GLN A 212 11.47 36.54 -10.26
N ILE A 213 12.00 36.69 -9.04
CA ILE A 213 12.88 37.80 -8.71
C ILE A 213 14.10 37.61 -9.61
N CYS A 214 14.13 38.33 -10.72
CA CYS A 214 15.28 38.46 -11.57
C CYS A 214 16.30 39.28 -10.77
N THR A 215 17.33 38.63 -10.23
CA THR A 215 18.47 39.30 -9.63
C THR A 215 19.26 40.00 -10.75
N THR A 216 18.91 41.24 -11.04
CA THR A 216 19.88 42.20 -11.59
C THR A 216 20.88 42.49 -10.49
N GLY A 217 22.15 42.16 -10.74
CA GLY A 217 23.23 42.42 -9.82
C GLY A 217 23.33 43.90 -9.48
N THR A 218 23.46 44.21 -8.19
CA THR A 218 24.19 45.39 -7.74
C THR A 218 24.81 45.06 -6.39
N ALA A 219 26.13 45.15 -6.34
CA ALA A 219 26.91 45.00 -5.13
C ALA A 219 26.63 46.17 -4.17
N ALA A 220 26.41 45.87 -2.89
CA ALA A 220 26.98 46.60 -1.73
C ALA A 220 26.34 46.14 -0.41
N GLY A 221 27.20 45.77 0.55
CA GLY A 221 27.06 46.17 1.95
C GLY A 221 26.04 45.47 2.86
N GLY A 222 26.55 44.59 3.72
CA GLY A 222 26.29 44.69 5.16
C GLY A 222 25.08 43.97 5.79
N THR A 223 25.43 43.01 6.65
CA THR A 223 24.74 42.62 7.90
C THR A 223 23.61 41.59 7.85
N ARG A 224 23.87 40.47 8.56
CA ARG A 224 22.94 39.41 9.03
C ARG A 224 21.87 39.98 9.99
N PRO A 225 20.71 39.30 10.28
CA PRO A 225 20.70 37.89 10.71
C PRO A 225 19.45 37.01 10.49
N TRP A 226 19.68 35.75 10.89
CA TRP A 226 18.78 34.71 11.41
C TRP A 226 18.09 33.74 10.43
N ALA A 227 18.40 32.47 10.67
CA ALA A 227 18.02 31.30 9.91
C ALA A 227 16.75 30.66 10.49
N SER A 228 15.85 30.23 9.61
CA SER A 228 14.84 29.23 9.90
C SER A 228 14.79 28.26 8.73
N SER A 229 15.34 27.07 8.98
CA SER A 229 15.43 25.96 8.04
C SER A 229 14.09 25.22 8.00
N GLY A 230 13.43 25.23 6.83
CA GLY A 230 12.39 24.28 6.45
C GLY A 230 12.70 23.76 5.05
N PRO A 231 12.44 22.49 4.72
CA PRO A 231 12.90 21.92 3.45
C PRO A 231 12.08 22.51 2.29
N GLY A 232 12.74 23.35 1.50
CA GLY A 232 12.22 23.88 0.24
C GLY A 232 12.07 22.78 -0.80
N LEU A 233 10.96 22.83 -1.52
CA LEU A 233 10.65 22.01 -2.69
C LEU A 233 11.79 22.15 -3.75
N PRO A 234 12.29 21.06 -4.36
CA PRO A 234 13.34 21.18 -5.38
C PRO A 234 12.79 21.83 -6.66
N THR A 235 13.47 22.88 -7.09
CA THR A 235 13.19 23.65 -8.30
C THR A 235 13.84 22.95 -9.50
N CYS A 236 13.10 22.11 -10.23
CA CYS A 236 13.51 21.66 -11.57
C CYS A 236 12.29 21.68 -12.51
N LEU A 237 12.09 22.81 -13.20
CA LEU A 237 11.24 22.89 -14.38
C LEU A 237 12.10 23.39 -15.54
N HIS A 238 12.67 22.46 -16.30
CA HIS A 238 13.04 22.70 -17.70
C HIS A 238 13.00 21.36 -18.44
N GLY A 239 12.02 21.25 -19.34
CA GLY A 239 11.92 20.21 -20.36
C GLY A 239 11.26 20.86 -21.58
N THR A 240 12.06 21.10 -22.60
CA THR A 240 11.72 21.80 -23.85
C THR A 240 11.10 20.85 -24.89
N GLY A 241 10.03 21.31 -25.55
CA GLY A 241 9.55 20.83 -26.86
C GLY A 241 8.76 19.50 -26.83
N THR A 242 7.70 19.28 -27.61
CA THR A 242 7.22 19.94 -28.84
C THR A 242 5.71 19.73 -29.03
N SER A 243 5.14 20.66 -29.81
CA SER A 243 3.73 20.88 -30.17
C SER A 243 3.07 19.81 -31.06
N GLY A 244 1.76 19.65 -30.89
CA GLY A 244 0.77 19.12 -31.87
C GLY A 244 -0.54 18.82 -31.15
N GLY A 245 -1.52 19.74 -31.05
CA GLY A 245 -2.57 20.02 -32.04
C GLY A 245 -3.67 18.94 -31.99
N GLY A 246 -4.95 19.13 -31.66
CA GLY A 246 -5.79 20.28 -31.29
C GLY A 246 -7.24 19.77 -31.08
N ILE A 247 -8.17 20.67 -30.65
CA ILE A 247 -9.61 20.74 -31.04
C ILE A 247 -10.51 19.53 -30.63
N LEU A 248 -11.66 19.58 -29.93
CA LEU A 248 -12.69 20.57 -29.55
C LEU A 248 -13.54 20.00 -28.38
N GLN A 249 -14.15 20.90 -27.60
CA GLN A 249 -15.24 20.72 -26.63
C GLN A 249 -16.63 20.80 -27.34
N PRO A 250 -17.81 20.81 -26.67
CA PRO A 250 -18.46 19.80 -25.81
C PRO A 250 -19.95 19.58 -26.21
N GLY A 251 -20.68 18.67 -25.54
CA GLY A 251 -22.12 18.48 -25.72
C GLY A 251 -22.87 18.28 -24.40
N THR A 252 -23.91 19.09 -24.20
CA THR A 252 -24.65 19.43 -22.98
C THR A 252 -25.93 18.60 -22.80
N ALA A 253 -26.33 18.29 -21.55
CA ALA A 253 -27.73 18.21 -21.00
C ALA A 253 -27.69 17.51 -19.62
N ALA A 254 -28.05 18.11 -18.48
CA ALA A 254 -29.35 18.63 -17.98
C ALA A 254 -30.28 17.55 -17.37
N GLY A 255 -30.67 17.75 -16.09
CA GLY A 255 -31.76 17.07 -15.38
C GLY A 255 -31.34 16.54 -13.98
N THR A 256 -31.54 17.28 -12.86
CA THR A 256 -32.70 17.24 -11.92
C THR A 256 -33.02 15.84 -11.37
N THR A 257 -33.35 15.52 -10.11
CA THR A 257 -33.52 16.13 -8.77
C THR A 257 -34.02 14.97 -7.88
N GLY A 258 -33.72 14.97 -6.58
CA GLY A 258 -34.48 14.25 -5.54
C GLY A 258 -34.18 12.74 -5.43
N GLY A 259 -34.12 12.11 -4.26
CA GLY A 259 -34.39 12.52 -2.89
C GLY A 259 -34.20 11.28 -2.01
N ASP A 260 -33.69 11.49 -0.81
CA ASP A 260 -33.43 10.47 0.21
C ASP A 260 -34.69 9.65 0.55
N THR A 261 -34.51 8.39 0.92
CA THR A 261 -35.16 7.80 2.10
C THR A 261 -34.45 6.51 2.50
N ASN A 262 -33.90 6.53 3.71
CA ASN A 262 -33.42 5.39 4.48
C ASN A 262 -34.64 4.78 5.20
N PRO A 263 -34.66 3.45 5.42
CA PRO A 263 -35.12 3.00 6.72
C PRO A 263 -34.12 2.05 7.38
N THR A 264 -33.79 2.44 8.60
CA THR A 264 -33.32 1.64 9.72
C THR A 264 -34.13 0.35 9.91
N GLY A 265 -33.44 -0.78 10.04
CA GLY A 265 -34.02 -2.06 10.45
C GLY A 265 -32.95 -2.98 11.02
N SER A 266 -32.86 -3.04 12.34
CA SER A 266 -32.02 -3.95 13.10
C SER A 266 -32.57 -5.38 13.00
N ALA A 267 -31.73 -6.35 12.66
CA ALA A 267 -32.04 -7.77 12.85
C ALA A 267 -30.76 -8.49 13.33
N ALA A 268 -30.79 -8.89 14.60
CA ALA A 268 -29.78 -9.73 15.23
C ALA A 268 -29.88 -11.17 14.69
N PHE A 269 -28.73 -11.78 14.40
CA PHE A 269 -28.63 -13.19 14.01
C PHE A 269 -28.57 -14.09 15.25
N PRO A 270 -29.37 -15.17 15.36
CA PRO A 270 -29.15 -16.22 16.34
C PRO A 270 -28.04 -17.18 15.88
N PRO A 271 -27.33 -17.85 16.80
CA PRO A 271 -26.25 -18.77 16.45
C PRO A 271 -26.85 -20.06 15.88
N ARG A 272 -26.44 -20.47 14.67
CA ARG A 272 -26.87 -21.74 14.06
C ARG A 272 -25.78 -22.80 14.12
N ALA A 273 -26.24 -23.97 14.54
CA ALA A 273 -25.56 -25.24 14.68
C ALA A 273 -24.87 -25.72 13.39
N ARG A 274 -23.82 -26.54 13.58
CA ARG A 274 -23.13 -27.30 12.51
C ARG A 274 -24.15 -28.13 11.72
N LEU A 275 -24.15 -27.98 10.40
CA LEU A 275 -24.78 -28.91 9.47
C LEU A 275 -23.73 -29.95 9.04
N PRO A 276 -24.06 -31.26 9.02
CA PRO A 276 -23.17 -32.27 8.46
C PRO A 276 -23.16 -32.17 6.93
N CYS A 277 -21.96 -32.21 6.35
CA CYS A 277 -21.76 -32.21 4.91
C CYS A 277 -22.21 -33.57 4.34
N GLY A 278 -23.28 -33.57 3.55
CA GLY A 278 -23.74 -34.75 2.81
C GLY A 278 -22.89 -34.95 1.56
N THR A 279 -22.48 -36.19 1.32
CA THR A 279 -21.86 -36.63 0.06
C THR A 279 -22.80 -36.38 -1.13
N PRO A 280 -22.29 -35.91 -2.29
CA PRO A 280 -23.13 -35.77 -3.48
C PRO A 280 -23.41 -37.15 -4.09
N PRO A 281 -24.62 -37.38 -4.64
CA PRO A 281 -24.89 -38.62 -5.38
C PRO A 281 -24.16 -38.58 -6.72
N CYS A 282 -23.57 -39.72 -7.07
CA CYS A 282 -23.03 -39.96 -8.41
C CYS A 282 -24.18 -40.02 -9.42
N LEU A 283 -24.17 -39.12 -10.41
CA LEU A 283 -24.64 -39.35 -11.79
C LEU A 283 -23.82 -38.45 -12.73
#